data_AF-A0A7Y6UX42-F1
#
_entry.id   AF-A0A7Y6UX42-F1
#
_cell.length_a   1.000
_cell.length_b   1.000
_cell.length_c   1.000
_cell.angle_alpha   90.00
_cell.angle_beta   90.00
_cell.angle_gamma   90.00
#
_symmetry.space_group_name_H-M   'P 1'
#
loop_
_entity.id
_entity.type
_entity.pdbx_description
1 polymer ?
#
loop_
_entity_poly.entity_id
_entity_poly.type
_entity_poly.pdbx_seq_one_letter_code
_entity_poly.pdbx_strand_id
1 'polypeptide(L)'
;MAESGPFERVYVENAWYDGPRAGVADIQGVPHRFRSLWDEKEDEYLSTFEVWPVSPVELELEIEQWCIFVDWNSRYESGEVDLDTHPGHGHHTRWNEMKGLLSTAGLRRL
;
A
#
# COMPACT_ATOMS: atom_id res chain seq x y z
N MET A 1 3.11 -25.58 19.97
CA MET A 1 3.06 -24.24 19.37
C MET A 1 3.77 -24.35 18.04
N ALA A 2 3.14 -23.95 16.93
CA ALA A 2 3.86 -23.89 15.67
C ALA A 2 4.97 -22.84 15.85
N GLU A 3 6.21 -23.19 15.57
CA GLU A 3 7.28 -22.20 15.51
C GLU A 3 6.88 -21.19 14.42
N SER A 4 6.79 -19.91 14.78
CA SER A 4 6.60 -18.86 13.79
C SER A 4 7.74 -18.95 12.77
N GLY A 5 7.42 -18.94 11.48
CA GLY A 5 8.43 -18.81 10.44
C GLY A 5 9.27 -17.53 10.59
N PRO A 6 10.34 -17.38 9.80
CA PRO A 6 11.10 -16.13 9.79
C PRO A 6 10.20 -14.95 9.42
N PHE A 7 10.53 -13.75 9.91
CA PHE A 7 9.84 -12.53 9.50
C PHE A 7 10.02 -12.29 8.00
N GLU A 8 8.94 -11.89 7.33
CA GLU A 8 8.95 -11.48 5.93
C GLU A 8 8.84 -9.96 5.82
N ARG A 9 9.29 -9.42 4.69
CA ARG A 9 9.40 -7.97 4.49
C ARG A 9 8.05 -7.38 4.07
N VAL A 10 7.64 -6.29 4.72
CA VAL A 10 6.61 -5.40 4.18
C VAL A 10 7.30 -4.31 3.36
N TYR A 11 6.92 -4.18 2.10
CA TYR A 11 7.48 -3.18 1.18
C TYR A 11 6.72 -1.86 1.25
N VAL A 12 5.39 -1.92 1.39
CA VAL A 12 4.48 -0.77 1.30
C VAL A 12 3.30 -0.97 2.25
N GLU A 13 2.85 0.10 2.91
CA GLU A 13 1.71 0.12 3.85
C GLU A 13 0.65 1.15 3.41
N ASN A 14 -0.09 0.82 2.35
CA ASN A 14 -1.04 1.73 1.71
C ASN A 14 -2.28 2.08 2.56
N ALA A 15 -2.65 1.24 3.53
CA ALA A 15 -3.76 1.53 4.44
C ALA A 15 -3.47 1.00 5.84
N TRP A 16 -3.75 1.83 6.84
CA TRP A 16 -3.56 1.50 8.25
C TRP A 16 -4.83 1.83 9.06
N TYR A 17 -5.36 0.83 9.77
CA TYR A 17 -6.47 0.98 10.70
C TYR A 17 -6.34 -0.10 11.78
N ASP A 18 -5.86 0.29 12.96
CA ASP A 18 -5.42 -0.64 14.02
C ASP A 18 -4.47 -1.75 13.52
N GLY A 19 -3.61 -1.39 12.56
CA GLY A 19 -2.69 -2.28 11.85
C GLY A 19 -2.81 -2.19 10.32
N PRO A 20 -1.91 -2.84 9.57
CA PRO A 20 -1.93 -2.84 8.12
C PRO A 20 -3.23 -3.44 7.56
N ARG A 21 -3.87 -2.73 6.62
CA ARG A 21 -5.09 -3.17 5.92
C ARG A 21 -4.90 -3.31 4.43
N ALA A 22 -3.92 -2.65 3.84
CA ALA A 22 -3.52 -2.88 2.47
C ALA A 22 -2.07 -2.49 2.26
N GLY A 23 -1.42 -3.10 1.28
CA GLY A 23 -0.01 -2.83 0.99
C GLY A 23 0.61 -3.88 0.10
N VAL A 24 1.94 -3.98 0.17
CA VAL A 24 2.72 -5.00 -0.53
C VAL A 24 3.68 -5.66 0.46
N ALA A 25 3.64 -6.99 0.54
CA ALA A 25 4.50 -7.78 1.42
C ALA A 25 5.15 -8.93 0.64
N ASP A 26 6.32 -9.36 1.09
CA ASP A 26 6.94 -10.60 0.66
C ASP A 26 6.16 -11.76 1.28
N ILE A 27 5.78 -12.74 0.46
CA ILE A 27 5.18 -14.00 0.90
C ILE A 27 5.98 -15.12 0.25
N GLN A 28 6.78 -15.82 1.05
CA GLN A 28 7.63 -16.93 0.62
C GLN A 28 8.58 -16.58 -0.54
N GLY A 29 9.16 -15.38 -0.53
CA GLY A 29 10.07 -14.89 -1.56
C GLY A 29 9.39 -14.28 -2.78
N VAL A 30 8.06 -14.13 -2.74
CA VAL A 30 7.28 -13.53 -3.83
C VAL A 30 6.53 -12.31 -3.31
N PRO A 31 6.76 -11.12 -3.89
CA PRO A 31 6.00 -9.92 -3.56
C PRO A 31 4.52 -10.08 -3.91
N HIS A 32 3.65 -9.82 -2.95
CA HIS A 32 2.20 -9.84 -3.09
C HIS A 32 1.60 -8.53 -2.61
N ARG A 33 0.59 -8.02 -3.35
CA ARG A 33 -0.36 -7.08 -2.75
C ARG A 33 -1.18 -7.84 -1.72
N PHE A 34 -1.54 -7.15 -0.65
CA PHE A 34 -2.49 -7.64 0.33
C PHE A 34 -3.60 -6.62 0.56
N ARG A 35 -4.80 -7.10 0.88
CA ARG A 35 -5.91 -6.27 1.37
C ARG A 35 -6.79 -7.03 2.35
N SER A 36 -7.13 -6.38 3.45
CA SER A 36 -8.18 -6.78 4.39
C SER A 36 -9.54 -6.37 3.86
N LEU A 37 -10.52 -7.27 3.91
CA LEU A 37 -11.91 -6.94 3.59
C LEU A 37 -12.64 -6.42 4.83
N TRP A 38 -13.63 -5.56 4.60
CA TRP A 38 -14.56 -5.07 5.62
C TRP A 38 -15.72 -6.06 5.77
N ASP A 39 -16.03 -6.46 7.00
CA ASP A 39 -17.20 -7.27 7.34
C ASP A 39 -18.32 -6.35 7.85
N GLU A 40 -19.31 -6.09 7.00
CA GLU A 40 -20.46 -5.25 7.33
C GLU A 40 -21.32 -5.80 8.48
N LYS A 41 -21.27 -7.11 8.75
CA LYS A 41 -22.08 -7.74 9.79
C LYS A 41 -21.46 -7.55 11.16
N GLU A 42 -20.14 -7.62 11.23
CA GLU A 42 -19.37 -7.49 12.47
C GLU A 42 -18.81 -6.07 12.67
N ASP A 43 -19.00 -5.17 11.69
CA ASP A 43 -18.56 -3.76 11.70
C ASP A 43 -17.03 -3.64 11.92
N GLU A 44 -16.27 -4.57 11.33
CA GLU A 44 -14.82 -4.65 11.51
C GLU A 44 -14.08 -5.11 10.25
N TYR A 45 -12.78 -4.83 10.19
CA TYR A 45 -11.90 -5.41 9.19
C TYR A 45 -11.51 -6.83 9.57
N LEU A 46 -11.57 -7.76 8.61
CA LEU A 46 -11.13 -9.13 8.81
C LEU A 46 -9.64 -9.20 9.20
N SER A 47 -9.28 -10.24 9.97
CA SER A 47 -7.87 -10.58 10.23
C SER A 47 -7.24 -11.45 9.14
N THR A 48 -8.00 -11.75 8.08
CA THR A 48 -7.55 -12.49 6.90
C THR A 48 -7.45 -11.56 5.70
N PHE A 49 -6.44 -11.80 4.85
CA PHE A 49 -6.11 -10.93 3.74
C PHE A 49 -6.29 -11.66 2.41
N GLU A 50 -6.89 -10.97 1.43
CA GLU A 50 -6.72 -11.34 0.04
C GLU A 50 -5.28 -10.99 -0.38
N VAL A 51 -4.58 -11.92 -1.01
CA VAL A 51 -3.22 -11.70 -1.52
C VAL A 51 -3.10 -12.12 -2.97
N TRP A 52 -2.34 -11.36 -3.76
CA TRP A 52 -2.05 -11.70 -5.15
C TRP A 52 -0.67 -11.18 -5.56
N PRO A 53 0.07 -11.94 -6.38
CA PRO A 53 1.45 -11.60 -6.73
C PRO A 53 1.49 -10.30 -7.53
N VAL A 54 2.61 -9.58 -7.40
CA VAL A 54 2.92 -8.41 -8.22
C VAL A 54 4.16 -8.66 -9.06
N SER A 55 4.19 -8.08 -10.26
CA SER A 55 5.40 -8.12 -11.09
C SER A 55 6.52 -7.26 -10.46
N PRO A 56 7.80 -7.49 -10.81
CA PRO A 56 8.90 -6.64 -10.35
C PRO A 56 8.71 -5.16 -10.70
N VAL A 57 8.18 -4.88 -11.89
CA VAL A 57 7.88 -3.51 -12.35
C VAL A 57 6.79 -2.88 -11.48
N GLU A 58 5.74 -3.63 -11.14
CA GLU A 58 4.71 -3.15 -10.21
C GLU A 58 5.28 -2.89 -8.83
N LEU A 59 6.12 -3.78 -8.30
CA LEU A 59 6.74 -3.59 -6.99
C LEU A 59 7.56 -2.29 -6.96
N GLU A 60 8.35 -2.01 -7.99
CA GLU A 60 9.12 -0.77 -8.10
C GLU A 60 8.21 0.47 -8.08
N LEU A 61 7.11 0.44 -8.84
CA LEU A 61 6.12 1.53 -8.88
C LEU A 61 5.39 1.73 -7.54
N GLU A 62 5.04 0.64 -6.85
CA GLU A 62 4.40 0.68 -5.52
C GLU A 62 5.36 1.26 -4.47
N ILE A 63 6.63 0.83 -4.47
CA ILE A 63 7.66 1.37 -3.58
C ILE A 63 7.91 2.85 -3.86
N GLU A 64 8.00 3.24 -5.13
CA GLU A 64 8.21 4.65 -5.50
C GLU A 64 7.02 5.52 -5.06
N GLN A 65 5.78 5.07 -5.29
CA GLN A 65 4.59 5.77 -4.81
C GLN A 65 4.59 5.89 -3.28
N TRP A 66 4.97 4.83 -2.58
CA TRP A 66 5.10 4.83 -1.13
C TRP A 66 6.14 5.83 -0.63
N CYS A 67 7.33 5.89 -1.26
CA CYS A 67 8.36 6.85 -0.90
C CYS A 67 7.89 8.31 -1.05
N ILE A 68 7.13 8.62 -2.11
CA ILE A 68 6.52 9.95 -2.29
C ILE A 68 5.52 10.25 -1.17
N PHE A 69 4.67 9.28 -0.81
CA PHE A 69 3.71 9.44 0.28
C PHE A 69 4.42 9.65 1.62
N VAL A 70 5.44 8.85 1.95
CA VAL A 70 6.18 8.94 3.22
C VAL A 70 6.88 10.29 3.37
N ASP A 71 7.52 10.80 2.31
CA ASP A 71 8.12 12.13 2.32
C ASP A 71 7.06 13.21 2.57
N TRP A 72 5.95 13.16 1.82
CA TRP A 72 4.84 14.08 2.01
C TRP A 72 4.25 13.99 3.44
N ASN A 73 4.04 12.78 3.95
CA ASN A 73 3.44 12.55 5.27
C ASN A 73 4.35 13.09 6.37
N SER A 74 5.67 12.91 6.26
CA SER A 74 6.63 13.52 7.19
C SER A 74 6.50 15.04 7.23
N ARG A 75 6.32 15.68 6.07
CA ARG A 75 6.17 17.13 5.97
C ARG A 75 4.81 17.59 6.48
N TYR A 76 3.75 16.84 6.20
CA TYR A 76 2.40 17.10 6.70
C TYR A 76 2.34 17.02 8.23
N GLU A 77 2.88 15.95 8.83
CA GLU A 77 2.95 15.78 10.30
C GLU A 77 3.78 16.87 10.98
N SER A 78 4.78 17.43 10.28
CA SER A 78 5.57 18.57 10.77
C SER A 78 4.89 19.94 10.57
N GLY A 79 3.76 19.99 9.85
CA GLY A 79 3.04 21.23 9.52
C GLY A 79 3.67 22.08 8.40
N GLU A 80 4.61 21.52 7.63
CA GLU A 80 5.25 22.22 6.50
C GLU A 80 4.37 22.32 5.26
N VAL A 81 3.41 21.39 5.12
CA VAL A 81 2.49 21.32 3.98
C VAL A 81 1.08 21.00 4.45
N ASP A 82 0.08 21.47 3.70
CA ASP A 82 -1.33 21.25 3.99
C ASP A 82 -1.84 19.94 3.38
N LEU A 83 -2.96 19.44 3.90
CA LEU A 83 -3.65 18.24 3.39
C LEU A 83 -3.94 18.32 1.88
N ASP A 84 -4.27 19.51 1.37
CA ASP A 84 -4.57 19.74 -0.05
C ASP A 84 -3.39 19.40 -0.98
N THR A 85 -2.16 19.42 -0.45
CA THR A 85 -0.94 19.09 -1.19
C THR A 85 -0.70 17.58 -1.33
N HIS A 86 -1.55 16.74 -0.74
CA HIS A 86 -1.42 15.29 -0.79
C HIS A 86 -1.22 14.81 -2.24
N PRO A 87 -0.17 14.02 -2.54
CA PRO A 87 0.22 13.70 -3.91
C PRO A 87 -0.88 12.97 -4.69
N GLY A 88 -1.72 12.22 -3.98
CA GLY A 88 -2.93 11.56 -4.50
C GLY A 88 -4.06 12.46 -4.99
N HIS A 89 -4.04 13.77 -4.71
CA HIS A 89 -5.07 14.72 -5.17
C HIS A 89 -4.95 15.15 -6.63
N GLY A 90 -3.97 14.63 -7.36
CA GLY A 90 -3.87 14.85 -8.80
C GLY A 90 -2.94 15.98 -9.23
N HIS A 91 -2.29 16.67 -8.30
CA HIS A 91 -1.34 17.75 -8.59
C HIS A 91 0.10 17.27 -8.76
N HIS A 92 0.42 16.04 -8.34
CA HIS A 92 1.78 15.50 -8.41
C HIS A 92 2.00 14.68 -9.70
N THR A 93 2.82 15.18 -10.62
CA THR A 93 3.01 14.58 -11.95
C THR A 93 3.44 13.11 -11.91
N ARG A 94 4.50 12.76 -11.15
CA ARG A 94 5.00 11.38 -11.08
C ARG A 94 3.99 10.43 -10.42
N TRP A 95 3.34 10.85 -9.34
CA TRP A 95 2.23 10.11 -8.74
C TRP A 95 1.12 9.79 -9.75
N ASN A 96 0.71 10.76 -10.56
CA ASN A 96 -0.33 10.55 -11.56
C ASN A 96 0.07 9.56 -12.64
N GLU A 97 1.33 9.63 -13.09
CA GLU A 97 1.89 8.67 -14.04
C GLU A 97 1.86 7.25 -13.45
N MET A 98 2.39 7.06 -12.24
CA MET A 98 2.39 5.76 -11.56
C MET A 98 0.97 5.23 -11.33
N LYS A 99 0.03 6.11 -10.93
CA LYS A 99 -1.38 5.76 -10.80
C LYS A 99 -1.95 5.25 -12.13
N GLY A 100 -1.61 5.88 -13.25
CA GLY A 100 -1.97 5.43 -14.59
C GLY A 100 -1.40 4.05 -14.92
N LEU A 101 -0.11 3.85 -14.71
CA LEU A 101 0.58 2.58 -14.98
C LEU A 101 0.01 1.42 -14.16
N LEU A 102 -0.23 1.64 -12.86
CA LEU A 102 -0.83 0.66 -11.96
C LEU A 102 -2.30 0.36 -12.29
N SER A 103 -3.05 1.34 -12.83
CA SER A 103 -4.42 1.12 -13.31
C SER A 103 -4.48 0.35 -14.63
N THR A 104 -3.63 0.68 -15.60
CA THR A 104 -3.68 0.09 -16.96
C THR A 104 -3.33 -1.39 -17.00
N ALA A 105 -2.45 -1.85 -16.11
CA ALA A 105 -2.12 -3.27 -16.05
C ALA A 105 -3.21 -4.14 -15.37
N GLY A 106 -4.41 -3.58 -15.11
CA GLY A 106 -5.57 -4.29 -14.57
C GLY A 106 -5.56 -4.42 -13.04
N LEU A 107 -4.73 -3.64 -12.35
CA LEU A 107 -4.22 -3.96 -11.01
C LEU A 107 -4.67 -3.02 -9.89
N ARG A 108 -5.57 -2.06 -10.16
CA ARG A 108 -6.21 -1.30 -9.08
C ARG A 108 -7.51 -1.98 -8.64
N ARG A 109 -7.39 -2.82 -7.61
CA ARG A 109 -8.42 -2.93 -6.56
C ARG A 109 -7.80 -2.51 -5.23
N LEU A 110 -7.22 -1.31 -5.20
CA LEU A 110 -7.05 -0.51 -3.99
C LEU A 110 -8.03 0.65 -4.08
#